data_AF-A0A1M6PDM0-F1
#
_entry.id   AF-A0A1M6PDM0-F1
#
_cell.length_a   1.000
_cell.length_b   1.000
_cell.length_c   1.000
_cell.angle_alpha   90.00
_cell.angle_beta   90.00
_cell.angle_gamma   90.00
#
_symmetry.space_group_name_H-M   'P 1'
#
loop_
_entity.id
_entity.type
_entity.pdbx_description
1 polymer ?
#
loop_
_entity_poly.entity_id
_entity_poly.type
_entity_poly.pdbx_seq_one_letter_code
_entity_poly.pdbx_strand_id
1 'polypeptide(L)'
;MLAAIEALLKERIGLDAASLGGSGVGRAVRARQEACDLQDVEAYGALLRQSPAELQALVEAVVVPETWFFRDPGAFEVMARLVRERSASGRRTRLMSLPCSTGEEPYSISMALLDAGVPLDRFTIDAVDVSARSIARAQHAIYGRHAFRGAETGFRERHFEAAEGGFRPSEAVRRPVRFLRGNLLEPGFLPGGGGHDVIFCRNLLIYFDRPTQEAALRVLHGLLAPEGFLFLGPSETALPSRRDFVWLKLPMAFAFRKAPGTSLQAVASPVEAAPRRLRPIPSLPPMPQQAPALRAFRPAPPVAVSPLPVLPATIPRPAPAPRAGLAEAQRLADAGHLAEAVRQCEAAIREGGPSADAFHLLGLLRDAEGRRAEAVAQYRKALYLDPQHGEALAHLALLLEQGGDDAGAQMLRDRMARAARRSAG
;
A
#
# COMPACT_ATOMS: atom_id res chain seq x y z
N MET A 1 -18.11 1.70 -23.34
CA MET A 1 -18.63 2.03 -22.00
C MET A 1 -17.59 1.86 -20.88
N LEU A 2 -16.89 0.72 -20.78
CA LEU A 2 -15.87 0.51 -19.73
C LEU A 2 -14.83 1.65 -19.66
N ALA A 3 -14.32 2.12 -20.80
CA ALA A 3 -13.41 3.27 -20.87
C ALA A 3 -13.99 4.57 -20.28
N ALA A 4 -15.32 4.78 -20.35
CA ALA A 4 -15.97 5.94 -19.73
C ALA A 4 -16.05 5.79 -18.20
N ILE A 5 -16.22 4.56 -17.70
CA ILE A 5 -16.16 4.27 -16.26
C ILE A 5 -14.72 4.44 -15.75
N GLU A 6 -13.72 4.02 -16.51
CA GLU A 6 -12.30 4.26 -16.22
C GLU A 6 -11.99 5.76 -16.17
N ALA A 7 -12.50 6.54 -17.12
CA ALA A 7 -12.38 8.01 -17.10
C ALA A 7 -13.07 8.62 -15.87
N LEU A 8 -14.23 8.12 -15.46
CA LEU A 8 -14.93 8.58 -14.26
C LEU A 8 -14.14 8.27 -12.98
N LEU A 9 -13.53 7.08 -12.88
CA LEU A 9 -12.65 6.72 -11.76
C LEU A 9 -11.38 7.57 -11.76
N LYS A 10 -10.83 7.85 -12.95
CA LYS A 10 -9.69 8.74 -13.12
C LYS A 10 -9.99 10.15 -12.61
N GLU A 11 -11.11 10.73 -13.03
CA GLU A 11 -11.56 12.04 -12.57
C GLU A 11 -11.83 12.05 -11.07
N ARG A 12 -12.49 11.00 -10.56
CA ARG A 12 -12.97 10.98 -9.18
C ARG A 12 -11.87 10.72 -8.16
N ILE A 13 -10.95 9.79 -8.42
CA ILE A 13 -9.94 9.33 -7.45
C ILE A 13 -8.52 9.30 -8.01
N GLY A 14 -8.30 9.76 -9.25
CA GLY A 14 -6.97 9.78 -9.88
C GLY A 14 -6.48 8.46 -10.43
N LEU A 15 -7.26 7.39 -10.27
CA LEU A 15 -6.89 6.02 -10.62
C LEU A 15 -6.60 5.90 -12.13
N ASP A 16 -5.38 5.47 -12.45
CA ASP A 16 -5.03 4.99 -13.78
C ASP A 16 -5.39 3.50 -13.88
N ALA A 17 -6.32 3.16 -14.78
CA ALA A 17 -6.78 1.78 -14.97
C ALA A 17 -5.64 0.83 -15.34
N ALA A 18 -4.61 1.31 -16.05
CA ALA A 18 -3.45 0.50 -16.42
C ALA A 18 -2.65 0.01 -15.19
N SER A 19 -2.69 0.75 -14.07
CA SER A 19 -1.98 0.42 -12.84
C SER A 19 -2.52 -0.82 -12.12
N LEU A 20 -3.79 -1.19 -12.34
CA LEU A 20 -4.43 -2.36 -11.73
C LEU A 20 -4.25 -3.64 -12.57
N GLY A 21 -3.50 -3.56 -13.68
CA GLY A 21 -3.47 -4.58 -14.72
C GLY A 21 -4.75 -4.55 -15.57
N GLY A 22 -4.65 -4.93 -16.86
CA GLY A 22 -5.66 -4.69 -17.90
C GLY A 22 -7.06 -5.28 -17.69
N SER A 23 -7.35 -5.88 -16.53
CA SER A 23 -8.66 -6.42 -16.15
C SER A 23 -9.15 -6.00 -14.75
N GLY A 24 -8.40 -5.21 -14.00
CA GLY A 24 -8.73 -4.83 -12.62
C GLY A 24 -10.05 -4.08 -12.48
N VAL A 25 -10.21 -2.99 -13.22
CA VAL A 25 -11.46 -2.20 -13.25
C VAL A 25 -12.62 -3.04 -13.79
N GLY A 26 -12.39 -3.81 -14.86
CA GLY A 26 -13.42 -4.68 -15.43
C GLY A 26 -13.95 -5.73 -14.45
N ARG A 27 -13.11 -6.31 -13.59
CA ARG A 27 -13.56 -7.22 -12.51
C ARG A 27 -14.41 -6.51 -11.48
N ALA A 28 -14.00 -5.33 -11.04
CA ALA A 28 -14.76 -4.55 -10.06
C ALA A 28 -16.13 -4.14 -10.62
N VAL A 29 -16.18 -3.68 -11.88
CA VAL A 29 -17.44 -3.35 -12.57
C VAL A 29 -18.36 -4.55 -12.63
N ARG A 30 -17.88 -5.74 -13.04
CA ARG A 30 -18.70 -6.96 -13.06
C ARG A 30 -19.26 -7.33 -11.70
N ALA A 31 -18.42 -7.30 -10.65
CA ALA A 31 -18.87 -7.59 -9.29
C ALA A 31 -19.95 -6.61 -8.79
N ARG A 32 -19.86 -5.33 -9.20
CA ARG A 32 -20.89 -4.33 -8.88
C ARG A 32 -22.15 -4.49 -9.72
N GLN A 33 -22.03 -4.82 -11.00
CA GLN A 33 -23.16 -5.16 -11.88
C GLN A 33 -24.00 -6.30 -11.28
N GLU A 34 -23.34 -7.39 -10.86
CA GLU A 34 -23.98 -8.51 -10.17
C GLU A 34 -24.67 -8.07 -8.87
N ALA A 35 -24.02 -7.23 -8.06
CA ALA A 35 -24.60 -6.72 -6.81
C ALA A 35 -25.78 -5.75 -7.01
N CYS A 36 -25.95 -5.21 -8.22
CA CYS A 36 -27.04 -4.31 -8.59
C CYS A 36 -28.09 -5.00 -9.49
N ASP A 37 -27.97 -6.31 -9.72
CA ASP A 37 -28.80 -7.07 -10.65
C ASP A 37 -28.84 -6.49 -12.10
N LEU A 38 -27.72 -5.91 -12.54
CA LEU A 38 -27.56 -5.34 -13.88
C LEU A 38 -26.73 -6.27 -14.78
N GLN A 39 -27.23 -6.55 -15.98
CA GLN A 39 -26.59 -7.49 -16.91
C GLN A 39 -25.65 -6.80 -17.91
N ASP A 40 -25.82 -5.50 -18.14
CA ASP A 40 -25.06 -4.74 -19.13
C ASP A 40 -24.30 -3.55 -18.50
N VAL A 41 -23.17 -3.22 -19.11
CA VAL A 41 -22.24 -2.19 -18.61
C VAL A 41 -22.76 -0.77 -18.87
N GLU A 42 -23.71 -0.62 -19.79
CA GLU A 42 -24.29 0.66 -20.19
C GLU A 42 -25.31 1.15 -19.16
N ALA A 43 -26.21 0.29 -18.72
CA ALA A 43 -27.10 0.47 -17.60
C ALA A 43 -26.32 0.77 -16.32
N TYR A 44 -25.22 0.07 -16.08
CA TYR A 44 -24.34 0.37 -14.94
C TYR A 44 -23.70 1.75 -15.06
N GLY A 45 -23.19 2.12 -16.24
CA GLY A 45 -22.68 3.47 -16.52
C GLY A 45 -23.73 4.58 -16.36
N ALA A 46 -24.99 4.29 -16.68
CA ALA A 46 -26.11 5.21 -16.44
C ALA A 46 -26.43 5.36 -14.95
N LEU A 47 -26.37 4.27 -14.18
CA LEU A 47 -26.56 4.27 -12.72
C LEU A 47 -25.47 5.07 -12.01
N LEU A 48 -24.20 4.89 -12.40
CA LEU A 48 -23.06 5.62 -11.80
C LEU A 48 -23.20 7.14 -11.88
N ARG A 49 -23.81 7.66 -12.96
CA ARG A 49 -24.05 9.10 -13.14
C ARG A 49 -25.15 9.65 -12.23
N GLN A 50 -26.07 8.80 -11.76
CA GLN A 50 -27.24 9.18 -10.97
C GLN A 50 -27.09 8.84 -9.49
N SER A 51 -26.19 7.91 -9.14
CA SER A 51 -26.01 7.40 -7.79
C SER A 51 -24.59 7.64 -7.28
N PRO A 52 -24.37 8.72 -6.49
CA PRO A 52 -23.10 8.94 -5.79
C PRO A 52 -22.73 7.78 -4.85
N ALA A 53 -23.75 7.10 -4.30
CA ALA A 53 -23.55 5.92 -3.45
C ALA A 53 -22.97 4.75 -4.24
N GLU A 54 -23.47 4.49 -5.45
CA GLU A 54 -22.93 3.41 -6.30
C GLU A 54 -21.55 3.75 -6.84
N LEU A 55 -21.30 5.02 -7.21
CA LEU A 55 -19.96 5.45 -7.56
C LEU A 55 -18.97 5.21 -6.41
N GLN A 56 -19.37 5.49 -5.17
CA GLN A 56 -18.55 5.17 -4.01
C GLN A 56 -18.36 3.65 -3.85
N ALA A 57 -19.40 2.84 -4.08
CA ALA A 57 -19.28 1.38 -4.01
C ALA A 57 -18.32 0.81 -5.06
N LEU A 58 -18.30 1.41 -6.27
CA LEU A 58 -17.30 1.07 -7.29
C LEU A 58 -15.89 1.46 -6.85
N VAL A 59 -15.70 2.67 -6.29
CA VAL A 59 -14.42 3.10 -5.71
C VAL A 59 -13.94 2.08 -4.67
N GLU A 60 -14.81 1.66 -3.76
CA GLU A 60 -14.51 0.63 -2.74
C GLU A 60 -14.15 -0.74 -3.34
N ALA A 61 -14.64 -1.05 -4.54
CA ALA A 61 -14.36 -2.31 -5.23
C ALA A 61 -13.03 -2.28 -6.02
N VAL A 62 -12.58 -1.10 -6.47
CA VAL A 62 -11.29 -0.96 -7.19
C VAL A 62 -10.11 -0.66 -6.28
N VAL A 63 -10.35 -0.06 -5.11
CA VAL A 63 -9.29 0.16 -4.11
C VAL A 63 -8.85 -1.19 -3.55
N VAL A 64 -7.54 -1.47 -3.63
CA VAL A 64 -6.94 -2.71 -3.13
C VAL A 64 -6.39 -2.47 -1.72
N PRO A 65 -7.05 -2.95 -0.64
CA PRO A 65 -6.56 -2.74 0.71
C PRO A 65 -5.49 -3.79 1.04
N GLU A 66 -4.29 -3.64 0.48
CA GLU A 66 -3.15 -4.45 0.89
C GLU A 66 -2.22 -3.65 1.81
N THR A 67 -2.30 -3.93 3.10
CA THR A 67 -1.49 -3.29 4.14
C THR A 67 -1.21 -4.27 5.28
N TRP A 68 -0.17 -4.00 6.07
CA TRP A 68 0.22 -4.77 7.25
C TRP A 68 1.08 -3.91 8.17
N PHE A 69 1.17 -4.29 9.44
CA PHE A 69 1.94 -3.55 10.44
C PHE A 69 3.43 -3.50 10.10
N PHE A 70 4.05 -2.34 10.31
CA PHE A 70 5.47 -2.09 10.06
C PHE A 70 5.95 -2.49 8.64
N ARG A 71 5.10 -2.29 7.63
CA ARG A 71 5.52 -2.37 6.23
C ARG A 71 6.68 -1.41 5.98
N ASP A 72 7.82 -1.91 5.53
CA ASP A 72 9.10 -1.18 5.45
C ASP A 72 9.53 -0.55 6.80
N PRO A 73 10.01 -1.36 7.78
CA PRO A 73 10.23 -0.92 9.16
C PRO A 73 11.19 0.27 9.29
N GLY A 74 12.21 0.37 8.42
CA GLY A 74 13.19 1.46 8.43
C GLY A 74 12.58 2.86 8.28
N ALA A 75 11.43 3.00 7.62
CA ALA A 75 10.70 4.27 7.54
C ALA A 75 10.22 4.72 8.93
N PHE A 76 9.70 3.80 9.74
CA PHE A 76 9.20 4.11 11.08
C PHE A 76 10.33 4.40 12.07
N GLU A 77 11.45 3.67 11.98
CA GLU A 77 12.64 3.92 12.81
C GLU A 77 13.20 5.33 12.58
N VAL A 78 13.35 5.72 11.31
CA VAL A 78 13.83 7.06 10.94
C VAL A 78 12.85 8.13 11.36
N MET A 79 11.54 7.92 11.13
CA MET A 79 10.50 8.83 11.58
C MET A 79 10.57 9.02 13.11
N ALA A 80 10.64 7.94 13.87
CA ALA A 80 10.66 7.99 15.33
C ALA A 80 11.89 8.75 15.86
N ARG A 81 13.07 8.56 15.24
CA ARG A 81 14.28 9.33 15.55
C ARG A 81 14.07 10.84 15.31
N LEU A 82 13.59 11.21 14.12
CA LEU A 82 13.38 12.61 13.73
C LEU A 82 12.35 13.31 14.64
N VAL A 83 11.27 12.61 14.99
CA VAL A 83 10.23 13.13 15.87
C VAL A 83 10.73 13.26 17.30
N ARG A 84 11.51 12.29 17.82
CA ARG A 84 12.10 12.37 19.15
C ARG A 84 13.05 13.56 19.29
N GLU A 85 13.92 13.78 18.30
CA GLU A 85 14.82 14.94 18.25
C GLU A 85 14.03 16.27 18.28
N ARG A 86 12.90 16.35 17.57
CA ARG A 86 12.00 17.52 17.60
C ARG A 86 11.22 17.66 18.91
N SER A 87 10.79 16.56 19.51
CA SER A 87 10.00 16.57 20.74
C SER A 87 10.77 17.19 21.92
N ALA A 88 12.11 17.16 21.89
CA ALA A 88 12.95 17.84 22.88
C ALA A 88 12.73 19.36 22.92
N SER A 89 12.26 19.97 21.82
CA SER A 89 11.90 21.39 21.76
C SER A 89 10.54 21.72 22.41
N GLY A 90 9.82 20.72 22.92
CA GLY A 90 8.50 20.87 23.54
C GLY A 90 7.35 21.04 22.54
N ARG A 91 7.61 21.17 21.24
CA ARG A 91 6.57 21.30 20.22
C ARG A 91 5.85 19.97 19.94
N ARG A 92 4.52 20.03 19.83
CA ARG A 92 3.69 18.90 19.41
C ARG A 92 3.88 18.62 17.92
N THR A 93 4.19 17.38 17.57
CA THR A 93 4.39 16.93 16.19
C THR A 93 3.07 16.50 15.56
N ARG A 94 2.77 17.02 14.37
CA ARG A 94 1.61 16.61 13.57
C ARG A 94 2.03 15.67 12.46
N LEU A 95 1.49 14.46 12.47
CA LEU A 95 1.76 13.43 11.48
C LEU A 95 0.51 13.15 10.64
N MET A 96 0.70 12.71 9.40
CA MET A 96 -0.37 12.20 8.54
C MET A 96 0.02 10.85 7.94
N SER A 97 -0.93 9.93 7.84
CA SER A 97 -0.85 8.71 7.00
C SER A 97 -1.97 8.77 5.97
N LEU A 98 -1.61 8.77 4.69
CA LEU A 98 -2.52 8.92 3.56
C LEU A 98 -1.97 8.13 2.36
N PRO A 99 -2.60 7.05 1.91
CA PRO A 99 -3.85 6.46 2.39
C PRO A 99 -3.59 5.63 3.66
N CYS A 100 -4.53 5.65 4.61
CA CYS A 100 -4.38 4.88 5.85
C CYS A 100 -4.93 3.45 5.76
N SER A 101 -5.71 3.13 4.71
CA SER A 101 -6.32 1.82 4.47
C SER A 101 -7.03 1.30 5.72
N THR A 102 -6.77 0.05 6.12
CA THR A 102 -7.36 -0.59 7.30
C THR A 102 -6.65 -0.25 8.62
N GLY A 103 -5.77 0.77 8.66
CA GLY A 103 -5.24 1.36 9.89
C GLY A 103 -3.89 0.84 10.36
N GLU A 104 -3.30 -0.16 9.71
CA GLU A 104 -2.03 -0.74 10.12
C GLU A 104 -0.88 0.29 10.09
N GLU A 105 -0.83 1.18 9.09
CA GLU A 105 0.21 2.21 8.99
C GLU A 105 0.11 3.26 10.12
N PRO A 106 -1.01 3.97 10.35
CA PRO A 106 -1.08 4.97 11.41
C PRO A 106 -0.87 4.38 12.81
N TYR A 107 -1.28 3.13 13.04
CA TYR A 107 -0.96 2.43 14.29
C TYR A 107 0.52 2.04 14.39
N SER A 108 1.17 1.67 13.28
CA SER A 108 2.63 1.47 13.25
C SER A 108 3.40 2.75 13.57
N ILE A 109 2.95 3.90 13.05
CA ILE A 109 3.48 5.22 13.41
C ILE A 109 3.36 5.44 14.92
N SER A 110 2.17 5.22 15.49
CA SER A 110 1.96 5.42 16.92
C SER A 110 2.83 4.49 17.78
N MET A 111 2.92 3.21 17.43
CA MET A 111 3.74 2.24 18.15
C MET A 111 5.23 2.60 18.11
N ALA A 112 5.74 2.99 16.93
CA ALA A 112 7.14 3.40 16.79
C ALA A 112 7.49 4.63 17.64
N LEU A 113 6.58 5.59 17.73
CA LEU A 113 6.77 6.78 18.58
C LEU A 113 6.75 6.45 20.07
N LEU A 114 5.85 5.55 20.49
CA LEU A 114 5.78 5.06 21.86
C LEU A 114 7.05 4.27 22.24
N ASP A 115 7.48 3.35 21.38
CA ASP A 115 8.73 2.57 21.58
C ASP A 115 9.97 3.49 21.63
N ALA A 116 9.94 4.62 20.92
CA ALA A 116 10.99 5.63 20.97
C ALA A 116 10.93 6.56 22.21
N GLY A 117 9.94 6.38 23.08
CA GLY A 117 9.76 7.18 24.30
C GLY A 117 9.14 8.56 24.08
N VAL A 118 8.49 8.80 22.94
CA VAL A 118 7.79 10.07 22.68
C VAL A 118 6.46 10.09 23.45
N PRO A 119 6.24 11.07 24.35
CA PRO A 119 4.99 11.13 25.13
C PRO A 119 3.74 11.33 24.26
N LEU A 120 2.61 10.74 24.68
CA LEU A 120 1.34 10.77 23.93
C LEU A 120 0.79 12.18 23.64
N ASP A 121 1.06 13.15 24.50
CA ASP A 121 0.65 14.55 24.31
C ASP A 121 1.52 15.27 23.27
N ARG A 122 2.69 14.72 22.92
CA ARG A 122 3.65 15.31 21.97
C ARG A 122 3.38 14.98 20.52
N PHE A 123 2.38 14.18 20.18
CA PHE A 123 2.02 13.93 18.79
C PHE A 123 0.51 13.76 18.53
N THR A 124 0.13 13.89 17.26
CA THR A 124 -1.18 13.53 16.69
C THR A 124 -0.98 12.93 15.31
N ILE A 125 -1.81 11.96 14.95
CA ILE A 125 -1.75 11.29 13.66
C ILE A 125 -3.10 11.46 12.96
N ASP A 126 -3.13 12.19 11.85
CA ASP A 126 -4.28 12.25 10.94
C ASP A 126 -4.18 11.08 9.95
N ALA A 127 -5.08 10.11 10.05
CA ALA A 127 -5.13 8.94 9.19
C ALA A 127 -6.25 9.13 8.16
N VAL A 128 -5.90 9.25 6.87
CA VAL A 128 -6.83 9.69 5.84
C VAL A 128 -6.99 8.62 4.76
N ASP A 129 -8.23 8.32 4.35
CA ASP A 129 -8.50 7.43 3.22
C ASP A 129 -9.75 7.86 2.45
N VAL A 130 -9.85 7.45 1.18
CA VAL A 130 -11.06 7.63 0.37
C VAL A 130 -12.13 6.58 0.69
N SER A 131 -11.70 5.40 1.16
CA SER A 131 -12.52 4.25 1.50
C SER A 131 -13.13 4.40 2.90
N ALA A 132 -14.43 4.63 2.96
CA ALA A 132 -15.18 4.65 4.21
C ALA A 132 -15.18 3.25 4.87
N ARG A 133 -15.18 2.19 4.05
CA ARG A 133 -15.12 0.80 4.53
C ARG A 133 -13.80 0.49 5.23
N SER A 134 -12.68 0.94 4.66
CA SER A 134 -11.35 0.73 5.23
C SER A 134 -11.17 1.54 6.52
N ILE A 135 -11.64 2.79 6.54
CA ILE A 135 -11.66 3.60 7.76
C ILE A 135 -12.51 2.94 8.86
N ALA A 136 -13.69 2.40 8.55
CA ALA A 136 -14.51 1.71 9.54
C ALA A 136 -13.79 0.49 10.15
N ARG A 137 -13.06 -0.28 9.32
CA ARG A 137 -12.21 -1.39 9.80
C ARG A 137 -11.07 -0.89 10.66
N ALA A 138 -10.42 0.20 10.26
CA ALA A 138 -9.35 0.83 11.02
C ALA A 138 -9.83 1.32 12.40
N GLN A 139 -11.00 1.94 12.47
CA GLN A 139 -11.63 2.38 13.72
C GLN A 139 -12.03 1.19 14.61
N HIS A 140 -12.49 0.09 14.01
CA HIS A 140 -12.82 -1.14 14.76
C HIS A 140 -11.58 -1.81 15.36
N ALA A 141 -10.43 -1.67 14.69
CA ALA A 141 -9.10 -2.03 15.18
C ALA A 141 -8.98 -3.47 15.69
N ILE A 142 -9.60 -4.44 15.00
CA ILE A 142 -9.38 -5.87 15.23
C ILE A 142 -8.65 -6.45 14.03
N TYR A 143 -7.48 -7.03 14.28
CA TYR A 143 -6.58 -7.51 13.26
C TYR A 143 -6.33 -9.01 13.40
N GLY A 144 -6.56 -9.74 12.31
CA GLY A 144 -6.21 -11.16 12.22
C GLY A 144 -4.74 -11.37 11.83
N ARG A 145 -4.35 -12.64 11.73
CA ARG A 145 -2.99 -13.10 11.35
C ARG A 145 -2.38 -12.41 10.12
N HIS A 146 -3.20 -12.05 9.13
CA HIS A 146 -2.71 -11.49 7.87
C HIS A 146 -2.16 -10.05 7.97
N ALA A 147 -2.53 -9.33 9.02
CA ALA A 147 -2.01 -8.00 9.31
C ALA A 147 -0.58 -8.04 9.91
N PHE A 148 -0.13 -9.21 10.36
CA PHE A 148 1.17 -9.44 10.96
C PHE A 148 2.05 -10.20 9.98
N ARG A 149 2.83 -9.48 9.19
CA ARG A 149 3.76 -10.06 8.21
C ARG A 149 5.20 -9.77 8.61
N GLY A 150 6.12 -10.61 8.13
CA GLY A 150 7.55 -10.46 8.39
C GLY A 150 8.02 -11.16 9.67
N ALA A 151 9.33 -11.05 9.94
CA ALA A 151 9.98 -11.75 11.04
C ALA A 151 9.84 -11.03 12.39
N GLU A 152 9.64 -9.72 12.37
CA GLU A 152 9.58 -8.89 13.59
C GLU A 152 8.13 -8.65 14.01
N THR A 153 7.64 -9.48 14.92
CA THR A 153 6.28 -9.36 15.48
C THR A 153 6.27 -9.06 16.97
N GLY A 154 7.44 -8.79 17.57
CA GLY A 154 7.58 -8.51 19.01
C GLY A 154 6.82 -7.26 19.47
N PHE A 155 6.49 -6.34 18.55
CA PHE A 155 5.60 -5.21 18.86
C PHE A 155 4.20 -5.67 19.28
N ARG A 156 3.74 -6.85 18.84
CA ARG A 156 2.43 -7.40 19.19
C ARG A 156 2.30 -7.60 20.70
N GLU A 157 3.33 -8.17 21.33
CA GLU A 157 3.33 -8.44 22.77
C GLU A 157 3.35 -7.15 23.60
N ARG A 158 3.93 -6.07 23.08
CA ARG A 158 4.00 -4.77 23.77
C ARG A 158 2.73 -3.93 23.61
N HIS A 159 2.10 -4.01 22.44
CA HIS A 159 1.13 -3.00 21.99
C HIS A 159 -0.26 -3.55 21.69
N PHE A 160 -0.48 -4.86 21.75
CA PHE A 160 -1.77 -5.47 21.45
C PHE A 160 -2.33 -6.28 22.62
N GLU A 161 -3.65 -6.30 22.67
CA GLU A 161 -4.44 -7.14 23.55
C GLU A 161 -5.19 -8.18 22.69
N ALA A 162 -5.43 -9.36 23.28
CA ALA A 162 -6.28 -10.36 22.64
C ALA A 162 -7.73 -9.84 22.59
N ALA A 163 -8.41 -10.06 21.46
CA ALA A 163 -9.81 -9.69 21.28
C ALA A 163 -10.54 -10.80 20.52
N GLU A 164 -11.87 -10.82 20.63
CA GLU A 164 -12.68 -11.71 19.80
C GLU A 164 -12.40 -11.43 18.31
N GLY A 165 -12.01 -12.47 17.56
CA GLY A 165 -11.66 -12.35 16.14
C GLY A 165 -10.24 -11.89 15.83
N GLY A 166 -9.37 -11.62 16.81
CA GLY A 166 -7.95 -11.33 16.55
C GLY A 166 -7.24 -10.57 17.66
N PHE A 167 -6.48 -9.54 17.26
CA PHE A 167 -5.70 -8.69 18.16
C PHE A 167 -6.13 -7.24 18.02
N ARG A 168 -6.23 -6.53 19.13
CA ARG A 168 -6.58 -5.11 19.17
C ARG A 168 -5.41 -4.29 19.69
N PRO A 169 -5.00 -3.20 19.01
CA PRO A 169 -4.00 -2.28 19.55
C PRO A 169 -4.50 -1.66 20.86
N SER A 170 -3.59 -1.48 21.82
CA SER A 170 -3.88 -0.89 23.12
C SER A 170 -4.46 0.52 22.97
N GLU A 171 -5.14 1.01 24.01
CA GLU A 171 -5.71 2.36 23.98
C GLU A 171 -4.64 3.44 23.74
N ALA A 172 -3.43 3.26 24.31
CA ALA A 172 -2.31 4.17 24.10
C ALA A 172 -1.93 4.31 22.61
N VAL A 173 -1.97 3.21 21.85
CA VAL A 173 -1.69 3.21 20.40
C VAL A 173 -2.84 3.86 19.60
N ARG A 174 -4.09 3.66 20.05
CA ARG A 174 -5.27 4.14 19.32
C ARG A 174 -5.54 5.62 19.54
N ARG A 175 -5.36 6.10 20.77
CA ARG A 175 -5.71 7.46 21.21
C ARG A 175 -5.14 8.61 20.37
N PRO A 176 -3.89 8.60 19.89
CA PRO A 176 -3.35 9.72 19.11
C PRO A 176 -3.79 9.70 17.62
N VAL A 177 -4.48 8.65 17.17
CA VAL A 177 -4.87 8.47 15.77
C VAL A 177 -6.29 8.97 15.53
N ARG A 178 -6.45 9.92 14.60
CA ARG A 178 -7.73 10.44 14.14
C ARG A 178 -7.98 10.01 12.69
N PHE A 179 -9.01 9.20 12.48
CA PHE A 179 -9.42 8.80 11.13
C PHE A 179 -10.32 9.85 10.46
N LEU A 180 -9.99 10.21 9.21
CA LEU A 180 -10.71 11.18 8.40
C LEU A 180 -10.95 10.58 7.01
N ARG A 181 -12.13 10.79 6.45
CA ARG A 181 -12.35 10.49 5.02
C ARG A 181 -11.96 11.68 4.18
N GLY A 182 -11.21 11.45 3.11
CA GLY A 182 -10.83 12.50 2.19
C GLY A 182 -10.12 11.95 0.96
N ASN A 183 -10.12 12.75 -0.10
CA ASN A 183 -9.43 12.44 -1.34
C ASN A 183 -8.35 13.48 -1.61
N LEU A 184 -7.10 13.03 -1.77
CA LEU A 184 -5.92 13.88 -2.00
C LEU A 184 -6.08 14.84 -3.19
N LEU A 185 -6.88 14.45 -4.19
CA LEU A 185 -7.09 15.21 -5.42
C LEU A 185 -8.31 16.14 -5.36
N GLU A 186 -9.06 16.12 -4.27
CA GLU A 186 -10.22 17.00 -4.10
C GLU A 186 -9.79 18.46 -3.90
N PRO A 187 -10.42 19.43 -4.59
CA PRO A 187 -10.13 20.84 -4.37
C PRO A 187 -10.27 21.23 -2.89
N GLY A 188 -9.25 21.92 -2.36
CA GLY A 188 -9.23 22.32 -0.96
C GLY A 188 -8.94 21.18 0.03
N PHE A 189 -8.39 20.05 -0.42
CA PHE A 189 -7.96 18.95 0.45
C PHE A 189 -6.96 19.42 1.52
N LEU A 190 -7.48 19.62 2.73
CA LEU A 190 -6.75 20.07 3.91
C LEU A 190 -7.24 19.28 5.14
N PRO A 191 -7.10 17.94 5.16
CA PRO A 191 -7.52 17.12 6.30
C PRO A 191 -6.79 17.56 7.56
N GLY A 192 -7.55 17.98 8.57
CA GLY A 192 -6.97 18.51 9.81
C GLY A 192 -6.24 19.85 9.66
N GLY A 193 -6.23 20.49 8.49
CA GLY A 193 -5.46 21.69 8.16
C GLY A 193 -3.98 21.40 7.84
N GLY A 194 -3.30 22.29 7.12
CA GLY A 194 -1.89 22.11 6.73
C GLY A 194 -0.89 22.22 7.89
N GLY A 195 0.40 22.14 7.56
CA GLY A 195 1.48 22.25 8.54
C GLY A 195 1.80 20.93 9.25
N HIS A 196 1.70 19.80 8.55
CA HIS A 196 2.13 18.50 9.07
C HIS A 196 3.65 18.41 9.06
N ASP A 197 4.25 18.05 10.19
CA ASP A 197 5.70 17.91 10.33
C ASP A 197 6.20 16.62 9.64
N VAL A 198 5.33 15.61 9.53
CA VAL A 198 5.59 14.33 8.85
C VAL A 198 4.34 13.89 8.08
N ILE A 199 4.51 13.44 6.83
CA ILE A 199 3.47 12.78 6.04
C ILE A 199 4.00 11.44 5.52
N PHE A 200 3.25 10.37 5.74
CA PHE A 200 3.42 9.08 5.06
C PHE A 200 2.43 9.04 3.90
N CYS A 201 2.96 8.94 2.68
CA CYS A 201 2.18 8.72 1.46
C CYS A 201 2.77 7.57 0.67
N ARG A 202 2.40 6.36 1.07
CA ARG A 202 3.06 5.13 0.64
C ARG A 202 2.10 4.23 -0.10
N ASN A 203 2.58 3.65 -1.19
CA ASN A 203 1.85 2.71 -2.03
C ASN A 203 0.52 3.25 -2.55
N LEU A 204 0.46 4.54 -2.88
CA LEU A 204 -0.70 5.22 -3.46
C LEU A 204 -0.41 5.79 -4.84
N LEU A 205 0.71 6.49 -4.98
CA LEU A 205 1.08 7.18 -6.21
C LEU A 205 1.32 6.20 -7.37
N ILE A 206 1.58 4.93 -7.05
CA ILE A 206 1.67 3.83 -8.03
C ILE A 206 0.37 3.60 -8.80
N TYR A 207 -0.78 4.04 -8.28
CA TYR A 207 -2.08 3.92 -8.93
C TYR A 207 -2.43 5.12 -9.83
N PHE A 208 -1.56 6.12 -9.88
CA PHE A 208 -1.79 7.37 -10.61
C PHE A 208 -0.90 7.44 -11.86
N ASP A 209 -1.42 8.09 -12.90
CA ASP A 209 -0.61 8.47 -14.07
C ASP A 209 0.34 9.63 -13.72
N ARG A 210 1.26 9.95 -14.62
CA ARG A 210 2.28 10.96 -14.36
C ARG A 210 1.72 12.35 -14.01
N PRO A 211 0.75 12.92 -14.76
CA PRO A 211 0.15 14.20 -14.39
C PRO A 211 -0.52 14.18 -13.00
N THR A 212 -1.18 13.08 -12.65
CA THR A 212 -1.86 12.95 -11.35
C THR A 212 -0.88 12.76 -10.20
N GLN A 213 0.23 12.03 -10.42
CA GLN A 213 1.33 11.93 -9.46
C GLN A 213 1.93 13.31 -9.14
N GLU A 214 2.15 14.14 -10.17
CA GLU A 214 2.68 15.50 -10.01
C GLU A 214 1.68 16.41 -9.27
N ALA A 215 0.40 16.32 -9.59
CA ALA A 215 -0.65 17.02 -8.85
C ALA A 215 -0.70 16.61 -7.37
N ALA A 216 -0.67 15.31 -7.09
CA ALA A 216 -0.64 14.75 -5.74
C ALA A 216 0.59 15.25 -4.95
N LEU A 217 1.78 15.23 -5.55
CA LEU A 217 3.01 15.70 -4.91
C LEU A 217 2.96 17.21 -4.59
N ARG A 218 2.34 18.03 -5.44
CA ARG A 218 2.12 19.46 -5.14
C ARG A 218 1.21 19.66 -3.93
N VAL A 219 0.14 18.87 -3.82
CA VAL A 219 -0.76 18.91 -2.66
C VAL A 219 -0.03 18.48 -1.39
N LEU A 220 0.70 17.35 -1.43
CA LEU A 220 1.51 16.86 -0.30
C LEU A 220 2.55 17.90 0.14
N HIS A 221 3.21 18.56 -0.81
CA HIS A 221 4.14 19.65 -0.52
C HIS A 221 3.45 20.82 0.20
N GLY A 222 2.24 21.20 -0.23
CA GLY A 222 1.44 22.24 0.42
C GLY A 222 0.97 21.89 1.84
N LEU A 223 0.74 20.60 2.12
CA LEU A 223 0.35 20.11 3.44
C LEU A 223 1.51 20.09 4.45
N LEU A 224 2.74 19.90 3.98
CA LEU A 224 3.93 19.86 4.84
C LEU A 224 4.24 21.22 5.48
N ALA A 225 4.55 21.19 6.78
CA ALA A 225 5.19 22.28 7.50
C ALA A 225 6.52 22.68 6.83
N PRO A 226 7.03 23.90 7.09
CA PRO A 226 8.44 24.21 6.80
C PRO A 226 9.35 23.14 7.41
N GLU A 227 10.33 22.66 6.66
CA GLU A 227 11.20 21.53 7.03
C GLU A 227 10.47 20.20 7.30
N GLY A 228 9.21 20.05 6.86
CA GLY A 228 8.45 18.81 7.00
C GLY A 228 9.06 17.63 6.23
N PHE A 229 8.74 16.42 6.67
CA PHE A 229 9.23 15.18 6.06
C PHE A 229 8.12 14.42 5.32
N LEU A 230 8.42 13.94 4.12
CA LEU A 230 7.57 13.07 3.31
C LEU A 230 8.20 11.68 3.23
N PHE A 231 7.45 10.64 3.61
CA PHE A 231 7.82 9.25 3.48
C PHE A 231 7.01 8.61 2.35
N LEU A 232 7.70 8.02 1.38
CA LEU A 232 7.09 7.36 0.22
C LEU A 232 7.35 5.85 0.24
N GLY A 233 6.60 5.10 -0.56
CA GLY A 233 6.89 3.68 -0.77
C GLY A 233 8.13 3.51 -1.66
N PRO A 234 8.75 2.32 -1.64
CA PRO A 234 9.98 2.04 -2.39
C PRO A 234 9.85 2.35 -3.89
N SER A 235 8.68 2.12 -4.48
CA SER A 235 8.42 2.29 -5.91
C SER A 235 8.08 3.73 -6.31
N GLU A 236 8.01 4.66 -5.36
CA GLU A 236 7.52 6.02 -5.55
C GLU A 236 8.64 7.06 -5.38
N THR A 237 9.84 6.65 -4.95
CA THR A 237 10.96 7.56 -4.62
C THR A 237 11.55 8.28 -5.83
N ALA A 238 11.28 7.83 -7.05
CA ALA A 238 11.70 8.49 -8.27
C ALA A 238 10.77 9.64 -8.70
N LEU A 239 9.61 9.78 -8.05
CA LEU A 239 8.59 10.75 -8.43
C LEU A 239 8.89 12.18 -7.96
N PRO A 240 9.35 12.42 -6.71
CA PRO A 240 9.58 13.77 -6.22
C PRO A 240 10.64 14.54 -7.02
N SER A 241 10.31 15.77 -7.40
CA SER A 241 11.26 16.72 -7.98
C SER A 241 12.28 17.18 -6.93
N ARG A 242 13.56 17.22 -7.30
CA ARG A 242 14.64 17.75 -6.45
C ARG A 242 14.48 19.23 -6.09
N ARG A 243 13.65 19.97 -6.83
CA ARG A 243 13.33 21.39 -6.54
C ARG A 243 12.41 21.54 -5.33
N ASP A 244 11.53 20.57 -5.12
CA ASP A 244 10.49 20.62 -4.09
C ASP A 244 10.83 19.73 -2.88
N PHE A 245 11.64 18.70 -3.11
CA PHE A 245 11.99 17.69 -2.11
C PHE A 245 13.48 17.32 -2.15
N VAL A 246 14.11 17.34 -0.99
CA VAL A 246 15.50 16.89 -0.78
C VAL A 246 15.48 15.47 -0.24
N TRP A 247 16.03 14.52 -0.99
CA TRP A 247 16.12 13.13 -0.54
C TRP A 247 17.11 13.01 0.63
N LEU A 248 16.68 12.40 1.73
CA LEU A 248 17.51 12.26 2.93
C LEU A 248 18.59 11.18 2.81
N LYS A 249 18.52 10.30 1.79
CA LYS A 249 19.44 9.18 1.58
C LYS A 249 19.65 8.30 2.82
N LEU A 250 18.64 8.24 3.69
CA LEU A 250 18.64 7.34 4.85
C LEU A 250 18.21 5.94 4.39
N PRO A 251 18.96 4.88 4.74
CA PRO A 251 18.68 3.52 4.29
C PRO A 251 17.24 3.10 4.61
N MET A 252 16.53 2.56 3.61
CA MET A 252 15.16 2.04 3.72
C MET A 252 14.10 3.00 4.30
N ALA A 253 14.44 4.29 4.45
CA ALA A 253 13.51 5.29 4.98
C ALA A 253 12.58 5.83 3.89
N PHE A 254 13.05 5.85 2.64
CA PHE A 254 12.35 6.44 1.50
C PHE A 254 11.82 7.86 1.80
N ALA A 255 12.63 8.61 2.56
CA ALA A 255 12.24 9.86 3.20
C ALA A 255 12.84 11.08 2.49
N PHE A 256 12.03 12.12 2.39
CA PHE A 256 12.36 13.39 1.77
C PHE A 256 12.07 14.53 2.75
N ARG A 257 12.89 15.56 2.72
CA ARG A 257 12.59 16.83 3.39
C ARG A 257 12.03 17.82 2.37
N LYS A 258 11.04 18.61 2.76
CA LYS A 258 10.59 19.76 1.96
C LYS A 258 11.77 20.69 1.67
N ALA A 259 11.93 21.13 0.43
CA ALA A 259 13.04 22.00 0.06
C ALA A 259 12.87 23.41 0.67
N PRO A 260 13.96 24.05 1.16
CA PRO A 260 13.89 25.41 1.70
C PRO A 260 13.54 26.44 0.61
N GLY A 261 12.71 27.43 0.94
CA GLY A 261 12.37 28.54 0.04
C GLY A 261 11.36 28.21 -1.06
N THR A 262 10.93 26.95 -1.19
CA THR A 262 9.90 26.55 -2.14
C THR A 262 8.52 26.88 -1.57
N SER A 263 8.04 28.09 -1.82
CA SER A 263 6.61 28.40 -1.76
C SER A 263 6.02 28.09 -3.12
N LEU A 264 5.61 26.85 -3.35
CA LEU A 264 4.68 26.59 -4.44
C LEU A 264 3.44 27.42 -4.14
N GLN A 265 3.21 28.49 -4.92
CA GLN A 265 2.03 29.33 -4.78
C GLN A 265 0.83 28.40 -4.62
N ALA A 266 0.12 28.54 -3.50
CA ALA A 266 -1.14 27.86 -3.30
C ALA A 266 -1.96 28.11 -4.57
N VAL A 267 -2.42 27.05 -5.23
CA VAL A 267 -3.29 27.18 -6.39
C VAL A 267 -4.53 27.92 -5.88
N ALA A 268 -4.56 29.23 -6.11
CA ALA A 268 -5.73 30.03 -5.85
C ALA A 268 -6.79 29.53 -6.82
N SER A 269 -7.72 28.72 -6.31
CA SER A 269 -8.97 28.49 -7.01
C SER A 269 -9.76 29.80 -6.93
N PRO A 270 -10.21 30.37 -8.06
CA PRO A 270 -11.07 31.54 -8.06
C PRO A 270 -12.50 31.11 -7.69
N VAL A 271 -12.72 30.62 -6.47
CA VAL A 271 -14.02 30.58 -5.82
C VAL A 271 -13.78 30.68 -4.32
N GLU A 272 -14.30 31.75 -3.74
CA GLU A 272 -14.36 32.00 -2.30
C GLU A 272 -15.25 30.93 -1.63
N ALA A 273 -14.68 29.74 -1.39
CA ALA A 273 -15.30 28.69 -0.60
C ALA A 273 -14.40 28.42 0.60
N ALA A 274 -14.90 28.75 1.79
CA ALA A 274 -14.20 28.50 3.05
C ALA A 274 -13.69 27.05 3.11
N PRO A 275 -12.47 26.80 3.63
CA PRO A 275 -11.91 25.45 3.71
C PRO A 275 -12.88 24.56 4.51
N ARG A 276 -13.49 23.58 3.84
CA ARG A 276 -14.37 22.60 4.49
C ARG A 276 -13.50 21.73 5.39
N ARG A 277 -13.52 21.98 6.71
CA ARG A 277 -12.97 21.04 7.69
C ARG A 277 -13.68 19.70 7.49
N LEU A 278 -12.94 18.70 7.03
CA LEU A 278 -13.42 17.32 6.96
C LEU A 278 -13.85 16.89 8.37
N ARG A 279 -15.11 16.49 8.51
CA ARG A 279 -15.68 16.09 9.80
C ARG A 279 -15.15 14.70 10.18
N PRO A 280 -14.78 14.46 11.45
CA PRO A 280 -14.59 13.10 11.95
C PRO A 280 -15.83 12.27 11.64
N ILE A 281 -15.64 11.03 11.16
CA ILE A 281 -16.77 10.12 10.96
C ILE A 281 -17.24 9.70 12.37
N PRO A 282 -18.52 9.90 12.72
CA PRO A 282 -19.06 9.36 13.98
C PRO A 282 -18.90 7.83 13.97
N SER A 283 -18.51 7.25 15.10
CA SER A 283 -18.43 5.80 15.26
C SER A 283 -19.73 5.15 14.79
N LEU A 284 -19.65 4.26 13.79
CA LEU A 284 -20.80 3.47 13.36
C LEU A 284 -21.36 2.71 14.58
N PRO A 285 -22.69 2.55 14.71
CA PRO A 285 -23.25 1.66 15.70
C PRO A 285 -22.65 0.25 15.53
N PRO A 286 -22.55 -0.56 16.61
CA PRO A 286 -22.12 -1.95 16.48
C PRO A 286 -22.99 -2.64 15.44
N MET A 287 -22.37 -3.37 14.50
CA MET A 287 -23.13 -4.18 13.56
C MET A 287 -24.05 -5.12 14.35
N PRO A 288 -25.33 -5.29 13.95
CA PRO A 288 -26.21 -6.22 14.62
C PRO A 288 -25.60 -7.61 14.65
N GLN A 289 -25.44 -8.17 15.85
CA GLN A 289 -24.92 -9.53 16.10
C GLN A 289 -25.89 -10.65 15.70
N GLN A 290 -26.96 -10.35 14.94
CA GLN A 290 -27.88 -11.38 14.45
C GLN A 290 -27.49 -11.80 13.05
N ALA A 291 -26.65 -12.83 12.98
CA ALA A 291 -26.65 -13.72 11.82
C ALA A 291 -28.07 -14.32 11.66
N PRO A 292 -28.60 -14.47 10.44
CA PRO A 292 -29.82 -15.24 10.25
C PRO A 292 -29.61 -16.64 10.81
N ALA A 293 -30.54 -17.10 11.65
CA ALA A 293 -30.51 -18.43 12.23
C ALA A 293 -30.42 -19.46 11.10
N LEU A 294 -29.25 -20.08 10.96
CA LEU A 294 -29.08 -21.26 10.13
C LEU A 294 -30.04 -22.32 10.69
N ARG A 295 -30.99 -22.75 9.86
CA ARG A 295 -31.86 -23.90 10.16
C ARG A 295 -30.99 -25.04 10.68
N ALA A 296 -31.33 -25.54 11.86
CA ALA A 296 -30.65 -26.66 12.49
C ALA A 296 -30.60 -27.84 11.51
N PHE A 297 -29.40 -28.15 11.05
CA PHE A 297 -29.13 -29.35 10.27
C PHE A 297 -29.36 -30.55 11.19
N ARG A 298 -30.36 -31.38 10.89
CA ARG A 298 -30.51 -32.68 11.54
C ARG A 298 -29.34 -33.57 11.11
N PRO A 299 -28.58 -34.17 12.03
CA PRO A 299 -27.51 -35.09 11.66
C PRO A 299 -28.12 -36.37 11.09
N ALA A 300 -27.63 -36.77 9.92
CA ALA A 300 -27.84 -38.12 9.37
C ALA A 300 -27.08 -39.16 10.22
N PRO A 301 -27.52 -40.44 10.25
CA PRO A 301 -26.86 -41.48 11.03
C PRO A 301 -25.40 -41.69 10.57
N PRO A 302 -24.52 -42.17 11.47
CA PRO A 302 -23.09 -42.22 11.22
C PRO A 302 -22.78 -43.28 10.16
N VAL A 303 -22.33 -42.83 8.99
CA VAL A 303 -21.59 -43.69 8.07
C VAL A 303 -20.20 -43.87 8.67
N ALA A 304 -19.76 -45.12 8.81
CA ALA A 304 -18.42 -45.45 9.29
C ALA A 304 -17.36 -44.75 8.42
N VAL A 305 -16.68 -43.76 9.00
CA VAL A 305 -15.58 -43.06 8.35
C VAL A 305 -14.31 -43.81 8.71
N SER A 306 -13.67 -44.44 7.72
CA SER A 306 -12.29 -44.92 7.85
C SER A 306 -11.38 -43.77 8.28
N PRO A 307 -10.34 -44.02 9.11
CA PRO A 307 -9.45 -42.97 9.58
C PRO A 307 -8.83 -42.22 8.39
N LEU A 308 -9.00 -40.90 8.39
CA LEU A 308 -8.33 -39.99 7.48
C LEU A 308 -6.81 -40.10 7.66
N PRO A 309 -6.02 -40.15 6.58
CA PRO A 309 -4.57 -40.18 6.68
C PRO A 309 -4.06 -38.89 7.30
N VAL A 310 -3.15 -39.02 8.27
CA VAL A 310 -2.41 -37.92 8.89
C VAL A 310 -1.65 -37.17 7.79
N LEU A 311 -2.03 -35.93 7.51
CA LEU A 311 -1.29 -35.05 6.59
C LEU A 311 -0.04 -34.49 7.30
N PRO A 312 1.15 -34.54 6.67
CA PRO A 312 2.36 -33.97 7.25
C PRO A 312 2.31 -32.45 7.29
N ALA A 313 2.97 -31.88 8.30
CA ALA A 313 3.17 -30.46 8.51
C ALA A 313 4.07 -29.86 7.41
N THR A 314 3.47 -29.50 6.28
CA THR A 314 4.07 -28.61 5.27
C THR A 314 2.99 -27.72 4.69
N ILE A 315 3.06 -26.42 4.96
CA ILE A 315 2.27 -25.43 4.23
C ILE A 315 2.78 -25.45 2.78
N PRO A 316 1.94 -25.72 1.77
CA PRO A 316 2.38 -25.70 0.38
C PRO A 316 2.81 -24.27 0.01
N ARG A 317 4.03 -24.15 -0.48
CA ARG A 317 4.47 -23.01 -1.30
C ARG A 317 3.41 -22.78 -2.38
N PRO A 318 2.99 -21.53 -2.67
CA PRO A 318 1.98 -21.28 -3.70
C PRO A 318 2.38 -22.00 -4.98
N ALA A 319 1.44 -22.75 -5.56
CA ALA A 319 1.69 -23.48 -6.80
C ALA A 319 2.16 -22.48 -7.87
N PRO A 320 3.20 -22.82 -8.65
CA PRO A 320 3.66 -21.96 -9.73
C PRO A 320 2.49 -21.68 -10.69
N ALA A 321 2.26 -20.39 -10.98
CA ALA A 321 1.37 -19.93 -12.04
C ALA A 321 1.72 -20.63 -13.37
N PRO A 322 0.80 -20.73 -14.36
CA PRO A 322 0.97 -21.61 -15.51
C PRO A 322 2.32 -21.38 -16.21
N ARG A 323 3.21 -22.37 -16.04
CA ARG A 323 4.64 -22.32 -16.42
C ARG A 323 4.88 -22.17 -17.92
N ALA A 324 3.87 -22.36 -18.76
CA ALA A 324 4.02 -22.42 -20.22
C ALA A 324 4.45 -21.08 -20.84
N GLY A 325 3.82 -19.96 -20.44
CA GLY A 325 4.14 -18.64 -21.00
C GLY A 325 5.48 -18.07 -20.52
N LEU A 326 5.81 -18.28 -19.23
CA LEU A 326 7.08 -17.83 -18.67
C LEU A 326 8.27 -18.65 -19.17
N ALA A 327 8.09 -19.96 -19.38
CA ALA A 327 9.14 -20.81 -19.95
C ALA A 327 9.49 -20.44 -21.40
N GLU A 328 8.51 -19.97 -22.19
CA GLU A 328 8.78 -19.45 -23.53
C GLU A 328 9.53 -18.11 -23.49
N ALA A 329 9.13 -17.20 -22.59
CA ALA A 329 9.87 -15.96 -22.39
C ALA A 329 11.33 -16.21 -21.98
N GLN A 330 11.57 -17.22 -21.12
CA GLN A 330 12.93 -17.64 -20.75
C GLN A 330 13.71 -18.19 -21.94
N ARG A 331 13.10 -19.08 -22.76
CA ARG A 331 13.76 -19.61 -23.98
C ARG A 331 14.17 -18.51 -24.95
N LEU A 332 13.30 -17.52 -25.16
CA LEU A 332 13.61 -16.37 -26.01
C LEU A 332 14.72 -15.50 -25.41
N ALA A 333 14.75 -15.34 -24.08
CA ALA A 333 15.82 -14.64 -23.38
C ALA A 333 17.16 -15.36 -23.56
N ASP A 334 17.19 -16.67 -23.35
CA ASP A 334 18.38 -17.52 -23.50
C ASP A 334 18.90 -17.55 -24.96
N ALA A 335 17.98 -17.41 -25.93
CA ALA A 335 18.31 -17.28 -27.35
C ALA A 335 18.74 -15.85 -27.77
N GLY A 336 18.74 -14.88 -26.85
CA GLY A 336 19.13 -13.49 -27.11
C GLY A 336 18.05 -12.63 -27.77
N HIS A 337 16.83 -13.14 -27.95
CA HIS A 337 15.70 -12.41 -28.52
C HIS A 337 15.01 -11.53 -27.46
N LEU A 338 15.75 -10.57 -26.89
CA LEU A 338 15.34 -9.78 -25.72
C LEU A 338 13.99 -9.06 -25.91
N ALA A 339 13.77 -8.41 -27.05
CA ALA A 339 12.53 -7.69 -27.32
C ALA A 339 11.30 -8.61 -27.38
N GLU A 340 11.48 -9.86 -27.83
CA GLU A 340 10.40 -10.85 -27.91
C GLU A 340 10.16 -11.51 -26.55
N ALA A 341 11.24 -11.79 -25.81
CA ALA A 341 11.20 -12.27 -24.44
C ALA A 341 10.44 -11.30 -23.53
N VAL A 342 10.66 -9.99 -23.67
CA VAL A 342 9.92 -8.95 -22.94
C VAL A 342 8.43 -9.03 -23.25
N ARG A 343 8.05 -9.05 -24.54
CA ARG A 343 6.64 -9.12 -24.94
C ARG A 343 5.97 -10.38 -24.41
N GLN A 344 6.66 -11.52 -24.48
CA GLN A 344 6.14 -12.79 -23.97
C GLN A 344 6.05 -12.80 -22.45
N CYS A 345 7.02 -12.23 -21.74
CA CYS A 345 6.97 -12.11 -20.29
C CYS A 345 5.80 -11.21 -19.85
N GLU A 346 5.58 -10.09 -20.53
CA GLU A 346 4.44 -9.19 -20.28
C GLU A 346 3.09 -9.83 -20.63
N ALA A 347 3.02 -10.65 -21.69
CA ALA A 347 1.84 -11.45 -22.01
C ALA A 347 1.56 -12.50 -20.92
N ALA A 348 2.59 -13.23 -20.47
CA ALA A 348 2.47 -14.22 -19.40
C ALA A 348 1.96 -13.60 -18.09
N ILE A 349 2.40 -12.37 -17.75
CA ILE A 349 1.89 -11.63 -16.59
C ILE A 349 0.42 -11.24 -16.78
N ARG A 350 0.03 -10.81 -17.98
CA ARG A 350 -1.37 -10.43 -18.28
C ARG A 350 -2.33 -11.61 -18.21
N GLU A 351 -1.91 -12.78 -18.69
CA GLU A 351 -2.75 -13.97 -18.80
C GLU A 351 -2.74 -14.83 -17.53
N GLY A 352 -1.54 -15.10 -16.99
CA GLY A 352 -1.33 -15.95 -15.81
C GLY A 352 -1.32 -15.21 -14.47
N GLY A 353 -1.33 -13.88 -14.50
CA GLY A 353 -1.27 -13.02 -13.33
C GLY A 353 0.17 -12.70 -12.86
N PRO A 354 0.31 -11.73 -11.94
CA PRO A 354 1.61 -11.32 -11.42
C PRO A 354 2.26 -12.44 -10.59
N SER A 355 3.51 -12.78 -10.90
CA SER A 355 4.33 -13.72 -10.12
C SER A 355 5.72 -13.16 -9.88
N ALA A 356 6.37 -13.60 -8.81
CA ALA A 356 7.71 -13.13 -8.45
C ALA A 356 8.72 -13.49 -9.55
N ASP A 357 8.68 -14.73 -10.04
CA ASP A 357 9.53 -15.23 -11.14
C ASP A 357 9.34 -14.41 -12.43
N ALA A 358 8.11 -14.03 -12.78
CA ALA A 358 7.86 -13.23 -13.97
C ALA A 358 8.39 -11.80 -13.86
N PHE A 359 8.23 -11.16 -12.70
CA PHE A 359 8.84 -9.84 -12.47
C PHE A 359 10.36 -9.91 -12.36
N HIS A 360 10.91 -11.02 -11.85
CA HIS A 360 12.34 -11.23 -11.84
C HIS A 360 12.89 -11.33 -13.28
N LEU A 361 12.28 -12.16 -14.14
CA LEU A 361 12.67 -12.29 -15.54
C LEU A 361 12.54 -10.97 -16.30
N LEU A 362 11.44 -10.24 -16.11
CA LEU A 362 11.28 -8.93 -16.73
C LEU A 362 12.35 -7.94 -16.24
N GLY A 363 12.76 -8.03 -14.97
CA GLY A 363 13.86 -7.25 -14.42
C GLY A 363 15.18 -7.54 -15.13
N LEU A 364 15.51 -8.82 -15.32
CA LEU A 364 16.72 -9.26 -16.06
C LEU A 364 16.73 -8.72 -17.49
N LEU A 365 15.60 -8.85 -18.19
CA LEU A 365 15.45 -8.39 -19.57
C LEU A 365 15.65 -6.86 -19.69
N ARG A 366 15.05 -6.09 -18.78
CA ARG A 366 15.24 -4.62 -18.76
C ARG A 366 16.66 -4.22 -18.41
N ASP A 367 17.34 -4.98 -17.56
CA ASP A 367 18.74 -4.75 -17.21
C ASP A 367 19.65 -5.01 -18.42
N ALA A 368 19.41 -6.11 -19.15
CA ALA A 368 20.09 -6.43 -20.40
C ALA A 368 19.90 -5.37 -21.49
N GLU A 369 18.74 -4.68 -21.51
CA GLU A 369 18.47 -3.53 -22.38
C GLU A 369 19.14 -2.21 -21.89
N GLY A 370 19.86 -2.23 -20.76
CA GLY A 370 20.45 -1.04 -20.13
C GLY A 370 19.44 -0.15 -19.42
N ARG A 371 18.18 -0.57 -19.29
CA ARG A 371 17.08 0.18 -18.65
C ARG A 371 17.08 -0.05 -17.13
N ARG A 372 18.17 0.35 -16.48
CA ARG A 372 18.45 0.09 -15.06
C ARG A 372 17.31 0.47 -14.11
N ALA A 373 16.70 1.65 -14.29
CA ALA A 373 15.63 2.13 -13.43
C ALA A 373 14.40 1.21 -13.48
N GLU A 374 14.10 0.65 -14.65
CA GLU A 374 12.99 -0.27 -14.84
C GLU A 374 13.32 -1.66 -14.30
N ALA A 375 14.55 -2.13 -14.50
CA ALA A 375 15.03 -3.37 -13.89
C ALA A 375 14.86 -3.35 -12.36
N VAL A 376 15.31 -2.27 -11.71
CA VAL A 376 15.12 -2.04 -10.27
C VAL A 376 13.64 -2.09 -9.88
N ALA A 377 12.76 -1.45 -10.66
CA ALA A 377 11.33 -1.47 -10.41
C ALA A 377 10.74 -2.88 -10.49
N GLN A 378 11.14 -3.70 -11.47
CA GLN A 378 10.64 -5.07 -11.58
C GLN A 378 11.20 -5.99 -10.49
N TYR A 379 12.49 -5.89 -10.14
CA TYR A 379 13.04 -6.65 -9.01
C TYR A 379 12.33 -6.29 -7.70
N ARG A 380 11.99 -5.02 -7.48
CA ARG A 380 11.18 -4.61 -6.32
C ARG A 380 9.79 -5.25 -6.33
N LYS A 381 9.13 -5.37 -7.50
CA LYS A 381 7.85 -6.10 -7.62
C LYS A 381 8.01 -7.59 -7.36
N ALA A 382 9.10 -8.21 -7.82
CA ALA A 382 9.40 -9.61 -7.51
C ALA A 382 9.53 -9.82 -5.99
N LEU A 383 10.31 -8.95 -5.32
CA LEU A 383 10.50 -8.99 -3.87
C LEU A 383 9.27 -8.60 -3.05
N TYR A 384 8.32 -7.89 -3.67
CA TYR A 384 7.04 -7.60 -3.09
C TYR A 384 6.18 -8.87 -2.98
N LEU A 385 6.15 -9.67 -4.05
CA LEU A 385 5.38 -10.92 -4.10
C LEU A 385 6.07 -12.06 -3.34
N ASP A 386 7.38 -12.19 -3.50
CA ASP A 386 8.21 -13.13 -2.74
C ASP A 386 9.37 -12.39 -2.05
N PRO A 387 9.20 -12.03 -0.77
CA PRO A 387 10.24 -11.43 0.05
C PRO A 387 11.54 -12.25 0.16
N GLN A 388 11.56 -13.53 -0.20
CA GLN A 388 12.73 -14.40 -0.09
C GLN A 388 13.28 -14.81 -1.47
N HIS A 389 12.81 -14.20 -2.56
CA HIS A 389 13.28 -14.51 -3.90
C HIS A 389 14.78 -14.17 -4.05
N GLY A 390 15.62 -15.21 -3.98
CA GLY A 390 17.09 -15.07 -3.89
C GLY A 390 17.69 -14.34 -5.10
N GLU A 391 17.28 -14.70 -6.31
CA GLU A 391 17.83 -14.12 -7.54
C GLU A 391 17.46 -12.63 -7.67
N ALA A 392 16.22 -12.23 -7.37
CA ALA A 392 15.81 -10.83 -7.37
C ALA A 392 16.55 -10.02 -6.28
N LEU A 393 16.83 -10.59 -5.11
CA LEU A 393 17.66 -9.95 -4.07
C LEU A 393 19.08 -9.71 -4.58
N ALA A 394 19.69 -10.71 -5.22
CA ALA A 394 21.06 -10.64 -5.74
C ALA A 394 21.20 -9.58 -6.84
N HIS A 395 20.32 -9.61 -7.85
CA HIS A 395 20.36 -8.66 -8.95
C HIS A 395 20.06 -7.23 -8.48
N LEU A 396 19.10 -7.04 -7.58
CA LEU A 396 18.83 -5.72 -7.02
C LEU A 396 20.01 -5.20 -6.19
N ALA A 397 20.67 -6.06 -5.40
CA ALA A 397 21.85 -5.67 -4.63
C ALA A 397 22.98 -5.19 -5.56
N LEU A 398 23.25 -5.91 -6.64
CA LEU A 398 24.21 -5.51 -7.67
C LEU A 398 23.82 -4.17 -8.32
N LEU A 399 22.54 -3.98 -8.63
CA LEU A 399 22.06 -2.72 -9.20
C LEU A 399 22.06 -1.53 -8.23
N LEU A 400 22.04 -1.78 -6.92
CA LEU A 400 22.23 -0.71 -5.93
C LEU A 400 23.71 -0.36 -5.80
N GLU A 401 24.59 -1.35 -5.74
CA GLU A 401 26.05 -1.16 -5.65
C GLU A 401 26.60 -0.37 -6.84
N GLN A 402 26.33 -0.76 -8.09
CA GLN A 402 26.85 0.03 -9.23
C GLN A 402 26.12 1.39 -9.37
N GLY A 403 25.05 1.62 -8.60
CA GLY A 403 24.38 2.92 -8.46
C GLY A 403 24.92 3.79 -7.33
N GLY A 404 25.91 3.29 -6.57
CA GLY A 404 26.51 3.97 -5.41
C GLY A 404 25.71 3.83 -4.11
N ASP A 405 24.78 2.88 -4.02
CA ASP A 405 24.02 2.55 -2.81
C ASP A 405 24.53 1.25 -2.17
N ASP A 406 25.78 1.30 -1.72
CA ASP A 406 26.49 0.15 -1.11
C ASP A 406 25.79 -0.34 0.17
N ALA A 407 25.18 0.57 0.92
CA ALA A 407 24.43 0.24 2.13
C ALA A 407 23.15 -0.55 1.79
N GLY A 408 22.38 -0.10 0.80
CA GLY A 408 21.22 -0.83 0.30
C GLY A 408 21.59 -2.21 -0.24
N ALA A 409 22.69 -2.30 -1.00
CA ALA A 409 23.23 -3.58 -1.47
C ALA A 409 23.57 -4.52 -0.31
N GLN A 410 24.26 -4.03 0.72
CA GLN A 410 24.64 -4.84 1.88
C GLN A 410 23.43 -5.36 2.65
N MET A 411 22.38 -4.56 2.86
CA MET A 411 21.15 -5.01 3.53
C MET A 411 20.44 -6.13 2.77
N LEU A 412 20.43 -6.07 1.44
CA LEU A 412 19.87 -7.14 0.60
C LEU A 412 20.71 -8.42 0.68
N ARG A 413 22.05 -8.30 0.72
CA ARG A 413 22.95 -9.44 0.95
C ARG A 413 22.74 -10.07 2.32
N ASP A 414 22.58 -9.27 3.37
CA ASP A 414 22.33 -9.77 4.72
C ASP A 414 20.97 -10.50 4.79
N ARG A 415 19.97 -9.98 4.07
CA ARG A 415 18.66 -10.64 3.94
C ARG A 415 18.77 -11.97 3.22
N MET A 416 19.54 -12.04 2.13
CA MET A 416 19.84 -13.28 1.41
C MET A 416 20.56 -14.29 2.32
N ALA A 417 21.56 -13.86 3.08
CA ALA A 417 22.30 -14.70 4.03
C ALA A 417 21.40 -15.24 5.16
N ARG A 418 20.48 -14.42 5.69
CA ARG A 418 19.49 -14.86 6.70
C ARG A 418 18.49 -15.87 6.15
N ALA A 419 18.06 -15.71 4.89
CA ALA A 419 17.18 -16.68 4.23
C ALA A 419 17.89 -18.02 4.03
N ALA A 420 19.15 -18.00 3.56
CA ALA A 420 19.96 -19.22 3.38
C ALA A 420 20.17 -20.01 4.68
N ARG A 421 20.42 -19.31 5.81
CA ARG A 421 20.58 -19.95 7.13
C ARG A 421 19.30 -20.63 7.65
N ARG A 422 18.12 -20.15 7.24
CA ARG A 422 16.83 -20.71 7.65
C ARG A 422 16.38 -21.89 6.79
N SER A 423 16.94 -22.06 5.61
CA SER A 423 16.70 -23.22 4.73
C SER A 423 17.65 -24.39 5.00
N ALA A 424 18.69 -24.17 5.80
CA ALA A 424 19.75 -25.15 6.11
C ALA A 424 19.62 -25.78 7.52
N GLY A 425 18.62 -25.37 8.30
CA GLY A 425 18.25 -25.97 9.59
C GLY A 425 16.77 -26.31 9.58
#